data_AF-A0A2E7BFI5-F1
#
_entry.id   AF-A0A2E7BFI5-F1
#
_cell.length_a   1.000
_cell.length_b   1.000
_cell.length_c   1.000
_cell.angle_alpha   90.00
_cell.angle_beta   90.00
_cell.angle_gamma   90.00
#
_symmetry.space_group_name_H-M   'P 1'
#
loop_
_entity.id
_entity.type
_entity.pdbx_description
1 polymer ?
#
loop_
_entity_poly.entity_id
_entity_poly.type
_entity_poly.pdbx_seq_one_letter_code
_entity_poly.pdbx_strand_id
1 'polypeptide(L)' 'MSLNDLKGYRDAYQRDGYVTIEDAVTPQALAAMREQLDLWTSESSRHDSPYGVIMDGRPRFDIEPETHGPDTPALR' A
#
# COMPACT_ATOMS: atom_id res chain seq x y z
N MET A 1 -2.35 9.71 23.33
CA MET A 1 -1.01 10.24 23.01
C MET A 1 -0.78 11.53 23.76
N SER A 2 0.26 11.57 24.59
CA SER A 2 0.66 12.70 25.41
C SER A 2 1.55 13.69 24.64
N LEU A 3 1.66 14.92 25.15
CA LEU A 3 2.62 15.93 24.69
C LEU A 3 4.08 15.46 24.84
N ASN A 4 4.37 14.61 25.84
CA ASN A 4 5.70 14.01 26.01
C ASN A 4 6.00 12.97 24.92
N ASP A 5 5.00 12.16 24.54
CA ASP A 5 5.16 11.14 23.49
C ASP A 5 5.50 11.80 22.15
N LEU A 6 4.81 12.90 21.81
CA LEU A 6 5.06 13.68 20.59
C LEU A 6 6.46 14.32 20.55
N LYS A 7 6.96 14.80 21.70
CA LYS A 7 8.35 15.29 21.79
C LYS A 7 9.33 14.15 21.57
N GLY A 8 9.13 13.00 22.21
CA GLY A 8 9.97 11.82 22.03
C GLY A 8 10.01 11.32 20.58
N TYR A 9 8.87 11.26 19.89
CA TYR A 9 8.81 10.87 18.48
C TYR A 9 9.55 11.83 17.56
N ARG A 10 9.47 13.14 17.80
CA ARG A 10 10.21 14.13 17.04
C ARG A 10 11.72 13.98 17.23
N ASP A 11 12.18 13.76 18.45
CA ASP A 11 13.60 13.58 18.74
C ASP A 11 14.12 12.27 18.11
N ALA A 12 13.33 11.20 18.13
CA ALA A 12 13.64 9.95 17.45
C ALA A 12 13.72 10.13 15.93
N TYR A 13 12.74 10.81 15.32
CA TYR A 13 12.75 11.11 13.89
C TYR A 13 13.98 11.92 13.47
N GLN A 14 14.32 12.96 14.24
CA GLN A 14 15.47 13.81 13.96
C GLN A 14 16.79 13.03 14.01
N ARG A 15 16.88 12.02 14.88
CA ARG A 15 18.07 11.18 15.06
C ARG A 15 18.15 10.06 14.03
N ASP A 16 17.04 9.36 13.80
CA ASP A 16 17.01 8.07 13.10
C ASP A 16 16.38 8.15 11.69
N GLY A 17 15.69 9.25 11.37
CA GLY A 17 14.95 9.42 10.12
C GLY A 17 13.62 8.68 10.05
N TYR A 18 13.23 7.99 11.11
CA TYR A 18 11.95 7.30 11.25
C TYR A 18 11.50 7.23 12.72
N VAL A 19 10.26 6.82 12.94
CA VAL A 19 9.69 6.59 14.28
C VAL A 19 8.69 5.44 14.17
N THR A 20 8.65 4.59 15.19
CA THR A 20 7.59 3.59 15.37
C THR A 20 6.61 4.11 16.42
N ILE A 21 5.33 4.19 16.06
CA ILE A 21 4.25 4.63 16.95
C ILE A 21 3.33 3.44 17.20
N GLU A 22 3.19 3.05 18.47
CA GLU A 22 2.22 2.04 18.87
C GLU A 22 0.80 2.58 18.77
N ASP A 23 -0.13 1.74 18.32
CA ASP A 23 -1.55 2.07 18.16
C ASP A 23 -1.81 3.36 17.35
N ALA A 24 -0.96 3.64 16.37
CA ALA A 24 -1.07 4.83 15.51
C ALA A 24 -2.38 4.90 14.71
N VAL A 25 -3.03 3.74 14.52
CA VAL A 25 -4.32 3.60 13.88
C VAL A 25 -5.28 2.83 14.78
N THR A 26 -6.55 3.21 14.75
CA THR A 26 -7.58 2.47 15.50
C THR A 26 -7.82 1.11 14.86
N PRO A 27 -8.29 0.10 15.63
CA PRO A 27 -8.66 -1.19 15.06
C PRO A 27 -9.71 -1.08 13.95
N GLN A 28 -10.64 -0.13 14.07
CA GLN A 28 -11.66 0.14 13.05
C GLN A 28 -11.05 0.72 11.78
N ALA A 29 -10.15 1.70 11.88
CA ALA A 29 -9.46 2.24 10.72
C ALA A 29 -8.61 1.17 10.03
N LEU A 30 -7.93 0.32 10.80
CA LEU A 30 -7.17 -0.80 10.27
C LEU A 30 -8.05 -1.81 9.52
N ALA A 31 -9.21 -2.14 10.07
CA ALA A 31 -10.18 -3.02 9.41
C ALA A 31 -10.68 -2.42 8.08
N ALA A 32 -11.06 -1.14 8.08
CA ALA A 32 -11.51 -0.44 6.88
C ALA A 32 -10.41 -0.37 5.79
N MET A 33 -9.15 -0.13 6.18
CA MET A 33 -8.03 -0.14 5.24
C MET A 33 -7.83 -1.53 4.62
N ARG A 34 -7.97 -2.61 5.41
CA ARG A 34 -7.87 -3.99 4.89
C ARG A 34 -8.98 -4.29 3.89
N GLU A 35 -10.22 -3.94 4.21
CA GLU A 35 -11.36 -4.14 3.31
C GLU A 35 -11.17 -3.40 1.97
N GLN A 36 -10.64 -2.17 2.02
CA GLN A 36 -10.33 -1.43 0.79
C GLN A 36 -9.22 -2.09 -0.04
N LEU A 37 -8.17 -2.60 0.61
CA LEU A 37 -7.11 -3.31 -0.11
C LEU A 37 -7.60 -4.62 -0.73
N ASP A 38 -8.47 -5.36 -0.03
CA ASP A 38 -9.08 -6.58 -0.53
C ASP A 38 -9.98 -6.29 -1.75
N LEU A 39 -10.77 -5.21 -1.69
CA LEU A 39 -11.59 -4.74 -2.80
C LEU A 39 -10.71 -4.40 -4.02
N TRP A 40 -9.67 -3.57 -3.85
CA TRP A 40 -8.78 -3.21 -4.95
C TRP A 40 -8.06 -4.43 -5.52
N THR A 41 -7.67 -5.39 -4.68
CA THR A 41 -7.07 -6.64 -5.15
C THR A 41 -8.05 -7.42 -6.03
N SER A 42 -9.30 -7.57 -5.57
CA SER A 42 -10.37 -8.26 -6.31
C SER A 42 -10.75 -7.57 -7.62
N GLU A 43 -10.76 -6.24 -7.64
CA GLU A 43 -10.98 -5.47 -8.86
C GLU A 43 -9.81 -5.61 -9.81
N SER A 44 -8.58 -5.48 -9.30
CA SER A 44 -7.36 -5.53 -10.12
C SER A 44 -7.14 -6.88 -10.78
N SER A 45 -7.53 -7.98 -10.11
CA SER A 45 -7.33 -9.35 -10.62
C SER A 45 -8.14 -9.68 -11.88
N ARG A 46 -9.10 -8.81 -12.24
CA ARG A 46 -9.92 -8.93 -13.45
C ARG A 46 -9.29 -8.23 -14.66
N HIS A 47 -8.14 -7.58 -14.50
CA HIS A 47 -7.43 -6.94 -15.59
C HIS A 47 -6.35 -7.88 -16.15
N ASP A 48 -6.30 -8.01 -17.47
CA ASP A 48 -5.41 -8.91 -18.22
C ASP A 48 -4.39 -8.14 -19.08
N SER A 49 -4.29 -6.83 -18.88
CA SER A 49 -3.43 -5.94 -19.66
C SER A 49 -2.61 -4.99 -18.79
N PRO A 50 -1.42 -4.58 -19.27
CA PRO A 50 -0.56 -3.62 -18.55
C PRO A 50 -1.28 -2.31 -18.21
N TYR A 51 -0.96 -1.73 -17.04
CA TYR A 51 -1.61 -0.53 -16.52
C TYR A 51 -0.74 0.72 -16.64
N GLY A 52 -1.40 1.83 -17.03
CA GLY A 52 -0.78 3.15 -17.14
C GLY A 52 0.22 3.26 -18.28
N VAL A 53 0.69 4.48 -18.55
CA VAL A 53 1.64 4.78 -19.63
C VAL A 53 2.70 5.74 -19.10
N ILE A 54 3.98 5.45 -19.35
CA ILE A 54 5.10 6.37 -19.08
C ILE A 54 5.35 7.29 -20.27
N MET A 55 6.20 8.31 -20.09
CA MET A 55 6.40 9.38 -21.08
C MET A 55 6.83 8.90 -22.48
N ASP A 56 7.44 7.72 -22.60
CA ASP A 56 7.87 7.13 -23.87
C ASP A 56 6.80 6.22 -24.53
N GLY A 57 5.60 6.14 -23.96
CA GLY A 57 4.48 5.37 -24.49
C GLY A 57 4.43 3.91 -24.04
N ARG A 58 5.43 3.41 -23.29
CA ARG A 58 5.38 2.06 -22.72
C ARG A 58 4.43 1.98 -21.52
N PRO A 59 3.91 0.79 -21.20
CA PRO A 59 3.16 0.60 -19.98
C PRO A 59 3.99 0.94 -18.73
N ARG A 60 3.33 1.50 -17.71
CA ARG A 60 3.99 1.81 -16.43
C ARG A 60 4.13 0.57 -15.55
N PHE A 61 3.12 -0.29 -15.56
CA PHE A 61 3.07 -1.53 -14.80
C PHE A 61 2.75 -2.66 -15.76
N ASP A 62 3.64 -3.63 -15.84
CA ASP A 62 3.46 -4.81 -16.67
C ASP A 62 2.65 -5.87 -15.92
N ILE A 63 2.00 -6.77 -16.66
CA ILE A 63 1.30 -7.93 -16.12
C ILE A 63 1.88 -9.17 -16.78
N GLU A 64 2.13 -10.22 -16.00
CA GLU A 64 2.45 -11.54 -16.56
C GLU A 64 1.13 -12.24 -16.95
N PRO A 65 0.78 -12.31 -18.25
CA PRO A 65 -0.55 -12.75 -18.68
C PRO A 65 -0.79 -14.23 -18.41
N GLU A 66 0.27 -15.03 -18.26
CA GLU A 66 0.15 -16.47 -18.02
C GLU A 66 -0.19 -16.80 -16.56
N THR A 67 0.20 -15.95 -15.61
CA THR A 67 0.09 -16.23 -14.17
C THR A 67 -0.83 -15.28 -13.42
N HIS A 68 -1.13 -14.10 -13.99
CA HIS A 68 -2.07 -13.17 -13.39
C HIS A 68 -3.50 -13.53 -13.76
N GLY A 69 -4.38 -13.57 -12.77
CA GLY A 69 -5.81 -13.66 -13.00
C GLY A 69 -6.60 -13.65 -11.70
N PRO A 70 -7.93 -13.85 -11.79
CA PRO A 70 -8.81 -13.82 -10.62
C PRO A 70 -8.44 -14.82 -9.53
N ASP A 71 -7.95 -16.01 -9.92
CA ASP A 71 -7.57 -17.08 -9.00
C ASP A 71 -6.13 -16.93 -8.46
N THR A 72 -5.29 -16.20 -9.19
CA THR A 72 -3.87 -15.94 -8.86
C THR A 72 -3.52 -14.47 -9.13
N PRO A 73 -4.06 -13.53 -8.32
CA PRO A 73 -3.73 -12.12 -8.48
C PRO A 73 -2.25 -11.90 -8.20
N ALA A 74 -1.50 -11.44 -9.21
CA ALA A 74 -0.06 -11.22 -9.11
C ALA A 74 0.35 -9.95 -9.84
N LEU A 75 0.90 -8.97 -9.14
CA LEU A 75 1.58 -7.83 -9.78
C LEU A 75 3.07 -8.15 -9.86
N ARG A 76 3.71 -7.81 -10.98
CA ARG A 76 5.18 -7.84 -11.11
C ARG A 76 5.78 -6.51 -10.68
#